data_AF-A0A496SW11-F1
#
_entry.id   AF-A0A496SW11-F1
#
_cell.length_a   1.000
_cell.length_b   1.000
_cell.length_c   1.000
_cell.angle_alpha   90.00
_cell.angle_beta   90.00
_cell.angle_gamma   90.00
#
_symmetry.space_group_name_H-M   'P 1'
#
loop_
_entity.id
_entity.type
_entity.pdbx_description
1 polymer ?
#
loop_
_entity_poly.entity_id
_entity_poly.type
_entity_poly.pdbx_seq_one_letter_code
_entity_poly.pdbx_strand_id
1 'polypeptide(L)'
;MSFGRPNILVIMADQHRPVFSAGEGFPLATMPTVDSLGEGGVRFYRAYRSSPVCLPARCSFLTGRFPGADGPKANYCDQARYERDLVDVLNAAGYTTVLVGKDHTYRQGYRSGQCPAPPTPYDHWDGDPVKVAHPDPALRAVQDEFERWMEDLAHCISEEPTPFPMGLQQPARVVDCAIELLKSLRREGG
;
A
#
# COMPACT_ATOMS: atom_id res chain seq x y z
N MET A 1 21.76 23.66 -12.81
CA MET A 1 20.91 22.60 -13.36
C MET A 1 19.58 22.64 -12.63
N SER A 2 18.50 23.05 -13.29
CA SER A 2 17.16 22.86 -12.73
C SER A 2 16.79 21.41 -12.97
N PHE A 3 17.02 20.54 -12.00
CA PHE A 3 16.41 19.22 -12.04
C PHE A 3 14.89 19.44 -12.03
N GLY A 4 14.19 18.88 -13.02
CA GLY A 4 12.73 18.90 -13.02
C GLY A 4 12.18 18.34 -11.71
N ARG A 5 10.93 18.64 -11.39
CA ARG A 5 10.27 18.11 -10.19
C ARG A 5 10.33 16.57 -10.21
N PRO A 6 10.92 15.90 -9.19
CA PRO A 6 11.10 14.46 -9.20
C PRO A 6 9.77 13.75 -8.92
N ASN A 7 9.54 12.59 -9.51
CA ASN A 7 8.45 11.70 -9.10
C ASN A 7 8.77 11.08 -7.74
N ILE A 8 7.75 10.90 -6.90
CA ILE A 8 7.87 10.34 -5.55
C ILE A 8 7.09 9.02 -5.50
N LEU A 9 7.77 7.91 -5.21
CA LEU A 9 7.14 6.60 -5.02
C LEU A 9 7.30 6.15 -3.56
N VAL A 10 6.17 5.95 -2.89
CA VAL A 10 6.13 5.42 -1.52
C VAL A 10 5.66 3.97 -1.58
N ILE A 11 6.53 3.04 -1.19
CA ILE A 11 6.19 1.61 -1.06
C ILE A 11 6.04 1.29 0.42
N MET A 12 4.88 0.78 0.83
CA MET A 12 4.61 0.40 2.22
C MET A 12 4.07 -1.03 2.31
N ALA A 13 4.84 -1.91 2.94
CA ALA A 13 4.39 -3.23 3.35
C ALA A 13 3.79 -3.19 4.77
N ASP A 14 2.66 -3.87 4.98
CA ASP A 14 2.01 -3.99 6.29
C ASP A 14 2.64 -5.14 7.09
N GLN A 15 2.80 -4.96 8.40
CA GLN A 15 3.41 -5.92 9.32
C GLN A 15 4.79 -6.48 8.89
N HIS A 16 5.52 -5.74 8.05
CA HIS A 16 6.86 -6.11 7.60
C HIS A 16 7.85 -6.11 8.77
N ARG A 17 8.58 -7.22 8.93
CA ARG A 17 9.70 -7.31 9.87
C ARG A 17 11.02 -7.18 9.11
N PRO A 18 11.82 -6.13 9.36
CA PRO A 18 13.03 -5.86 8.57
C PRO A 18 14.08 -6.97 8.71
N VAL A 19 14.12 -7.63 9.86
CA VAL A 19 15.07 -8.72 10.20
C VAL A 19 15.02 -9.94 9.27
N PHE A 20 14.07 -10.02 8.34
CA PHE A 20 14.01 -11.07 7.33
C PHE A 20 14.78 -10.73 6.04
N SER A 21 15.47 -9.59 5.97
CA SER A 21 16.31 -9.20 4.82
C SER A 21 17.76 -9.61 5.07
N ALA A 22 18.48 -10.02 4.01
CA ALA A 22 19.90 -10.35 4.15
C ALA A 22 20.72 -9.12 4.56
N GLY A 23 20.34 -7.94 4.07
CA GLY A 23 20.92 -6.65 4.49
C GLY A 23 20.68 -6.27 5.95
N GLU A 24 19.76 -6.94 6.65
CA GLU A 24 19.55 -6.81 8.10
C GLU A 24 20.18 -7.98 8.90
N GLY A 25 20.93 -8.86 8.24
CA GLY A 25 21.61 -9.99 8.86
C GLY A 25 20.83 -11.32 8.86
N PHE A 26 19.73 -11.41 8.09
CA PHE A 26 19.04 -12.70 7.91
C PHE A 26 19.92 -13.67 7.11
N PRO A 27 20.01 -14.97 7.49
CA PRO A 27 20.92 -15.92 6.84
C PRO A 27 20.51 -16.31 5.42
N LEU A 28 19.30 -15.95 4.98
CA LEU A 28 18.77 -16.28 3.65
C LEU A 28 18.48 -15.01 2.85
N ALA A 29 18.69 -15.08 1.53
CA ALA A 29 18.35 -14.00 0.60
C ALA A 29 16.85 -14.02 0.24
N THR A 30 15.99 -13.83 1.23
CA THR A 30 14.52 -13.89 1.07
C THR A 30 13.92 -12.62 0.47
N MET A 31 14.65 -11.49 0.45
CA MET A 31 14.16 -10.20 -0.06
C MET A 31 15.19 -9.46 -0.96
N PRO A 32 15.67 -10.09 -2.05
CA PRO A 32 16.76 -9.55 -2.87
C PRO A 32 16.42 -8.19 -3.50
N THR A 33 15.16 -7.94 -3.86
CA THR A 33 14.72 -6.63 -4.41
C THR A 33 14.78 -5.52 -3.36
N VAL A 34 14.40 -5.81 -2.10
CA VAL A 34 14.50 -4.83 -1.00
C VAL A 34 15.96 -4.56 -0.67
N ASP A 35 16.78 -5.60 -0.67
CA ASP A 35 18.21 -5.46 -0.43
C ASP A 35 18.89 -4.61 -1.50
N SER A 36 18.58 -4.83 -2.78
CA SER A 36 19.08 -4.00 -3.89
C SER A 36 18.65 -2.53 -3.80
N LEU A 37 17.41 -2.25 -3.39
CA LEU A 37 16.97 -0.87 -3.15
C LEU A 37 17.78 -0.19 -2.04
N GLY A 38 18.16 -0.94 -1.01
CA GLY A 38 19.02 -0.44 0.07
C GLY A 38 20.46 -0.16 -0.39
N GLU A 39 21.01 -0.98 -1.27
CA GLU A 39 22.36 -0.80 -1.85
C GLU A 39 22.44 0.43 -2.76
N GLY A 40 21.39 0.68 -3.55
CA GLY A 40 21.30 1.85 -4.43
C GLY A 40 20.87 3.15 -3.74
N GLY A 41 20.59 3.11 -2.44
CA GLY A 41 19.97 4.21 -1.71
C GLY A 41 20.52 4.41 -0.30
N VAL A 42 19.66 4.90 0.60
CA VAL A 42 19.99 5.10 2.02
C VAL A 42 19.11 4.19 2.87
N ARG A 43 19.74 3.38 3.71
CA ARG A 43 19.06 2.50 4.67
C ARG A 43 19.09 3.10 6.07
N PHE A 44 17.93 3.15 6.71
CA PHE A 44 17.78 3.63 8.09
C PHE A 44 17.63 2.46 9.07
N TYR A 45 18.74 2.03 9.68
CA TYR A 45 18.75 0.90 10.63
C TYR A 45 18.00 1.15 11.96
N ARG A 46 17.62 2.40 12.22
CA ARG A 46 16.93 2.82 13.46
C ARG A 46 15.66 3.61 13.14
N ALA A 47 14.90 3.15 12.17
CA ALA A 47 13.58 3.68 11.84
C ALA A 47 12.49 2.98 12.66
N TYR A 48 11.77 3.74 13.49
CA TYR A 48 10.71 3.21 14.36
C TYR A 48 9.34 3.71 13.91
N ARG A 49 8.33 2.85 13.99
CA ARG A 49 6.93 3.25 13.84
C ARG A 49 6.47 4.02 15.08
N SER A 50 5.60 5.01 14.89
CA SER A 50 5.02 5.80 15.98
C SER A 50 3.96 5.04 16.80
N SER A 51 3.41 3.95 16.23
CA SER A 51 2.49 3.04 16.88
C SER A 51 2.67 1.62 16.31
N PRO A 52 2.49 0.56 17.12
CA PRO A 52 2.49 -0.82 16.64
C PRO A 52 1.15 -1.25 16.00
N VAL A 53 0.19 -0.32 15.84
CA VAL A 53 -1.16 -0.61 15.31
C VAL A 53 -1.37 0.11 13.97
N CYS A 54 -2.04 -0.55 13.01
CA CYS A 54 -2.14 -0.11 11.62
C CYS A 54 -2.66 1.33 11.46
N LEU A 55 -3.91 1.59 11.85
CA LEU A 55 -4.56 2.90 11.65
C LEU A 55 -3.75 4.04 12.30
N PRO A 56 -3.36 3.98 13.60
CA PRO A 56 -2.54 5.02 14.22
C PRO A 56 -1.19 5.24 13.51
N ALA A 57 -0.49 4.18 13.12
CA ALA A 57 0.81 4.29 12.45
C ALA A 57 0.71 4.94 11.07
N ARG A 58 -0.36 4.64 10.33
CA ARG A 58 -0.63 5.17 8.99
C ARG A 58 -1.08 6.63 9.06
N CYS A 59 -1.95 6.98 10.00
CA CYS A 59 -2.29 8.39 10.26
C CYS A 59 -1.06 9.20 10.66
N SER A 60 -0.18 8.68 11.53
CA SER A 60 1.07 9.38 11.86
C SER A 60 2.00 9.54 10.67
N PHE A 61 2.11 8.52 9.82
CA PHE A 61 2.92 8.60 8.61
C PHE A 61 2.42 9.69 7.66
N LEU A 62 1.12 9.74 7.40
CA LEU A 62 0.53 10.73 6.48
C LEU A 62 0.55 12.14 7.07
N THR A 63 0.30 12.31 8.37
CA THR A 63 0.21 13.65 8.98
C THR A 63 1.54 14.18 9.51
N GLY A 64 2.54 13.32 9.67
CA GLY A 64 3.79 13.65 10.39
C GLY A 64 3.60 13.89 11.89
N ARG A 65 2.47 13.48 12.48
CA ARG A 65 2.13 13.72 13.90
C ARG A 65 2.12 12.42 14.71
N PHE A 66 2.58 12.47 15.96
CA PHE A 66 2.46 11.33 16.87
C PHE A 66 0.98 11.00 17.16
N PRO A 67 0.61 9.71 17.38
CA PRO A 67 -0.76 9.31 17.66
C PRO A 67 -1.36 10.03 18.89
N GLY A 68 -0.51 10.38 19.86
CA GLY A 68 -0.91 11.05 21.10
C GLY A 68 -1.34 12.51 20.94
N ALA A 69 -1.09 13.15 19.79
CA ALA A 69 -1.54 14.52 19.55
C ALA A 69 -3.06 14.56 19.35
N ASP A 70 -3.55 14.02 18.24
CA ASP A 70 -4.97 14.06 17.86
C ASP A 70 -5.36 12.83 16.99
N GLY A 71 -4.55 11.77 17.05
CA GLY A 71 -4.66 10.60 16.19
C GLY A 71 -5.52 9.48 16.78
N PRO A 72 -5.98 8.53 15.94
CA PRO A 72 -6.61 7.32 16.42
C PRO A 72 -5.62 6.52 17.29
N LYS A 73 -6.14 5.81 18.29
CA LYS A 73 -5.33 5.02 19.25
C LYS A 73 -5.42 3.51 19.00
N ALA A 74 -6.41 3.05 18.24
CA ALA A 74 -6.64 1.65 17.89
C ALA A 74 -7.24 1.58 16.48
N ASN A 75 -7.34 0.39 15.88
CA ASN A 75 -7.96 0.24 14.54
C ASN A 75 -9.48 0.50 14.53
N TYR A 76 -10.16 0.28 15.67
CA TYR A 76 -11.62 0.38 15.78
C TYR A 76 -12.04 1.57 16.66
N CYS A 77 -11.40 2.73 16.47
CA CYS A 77 -11.77 3.95 17.19
C CYS A 77 -12.24 5.04 16.23
N ASP A 78 -12.79 6.11 16.81
CA ASP A 78 -13.24 7.29 16.07
C ASP A 78 -12.19 7.78 15.08
N GLN A 79 -12.71 8.33 13.98
CA GLN A 79 -11.96 8.80 12.82
C GLN A 79 -10.82 9.75 13.21
N ALA A 80 -9.73 9.65 12.44
CA ALA A 80 -8.57 10.51 12.63
C ALA A 80 -8.94 11.97 12.36
N ARG A 81 -8.65 12.85 13.31
CA ARG A 81 -8.98 14.27 13.23
C ARG A 81 -7.78 15.04 12.69
N TYR A 82 -7.61 15.06 11.37
CA TYR A 82 -6.62 15.91 10.73
C TYR A 82 -7.23 16.62 9.50
N GLU A 83 -6.85 17.89 9.33
CA GLU A 83 -7.34 18.73 8.24
C GLU A 83 -6.44 18.70 7.01
N ARG A 84 -5.16 18.40 7.21
CA ARG A 84 -4.16 18.28 6.15
C ARG A 84 -3.20 17.12 6.42
N ASP A 85 -2.76 16.48 5.35
CA ASP A 85 -1.75 15.42 5.38
C ASP A 85 -0.72 15.58 4.24
N LEU A 86 0.18 14.61 4.10
CA LEU A 86 1.20 14.54 3.07
C LEU A 86 0.62 14.64 1.65
N VAL A 87 -0.56 14.07 1.40
CA VAL A 87 -1.22 14.11 0.09
C VAL A 87 -1.66 15.53 -0.22
N ASP A 88 -2.25 16.24 0.74
CA ASP A 88 -2.61 17.66 0.56
C ASP A 88 -1.38 18.53 0.29
N VAL A 89 -0.28 18.29 1.01
CA VAL A 89 0.98 19.03 0.83
C VAL A 89 1.56 18.80 -0.57
N LEU A 90 1.54 17.56 -1.06
CA LEU A 90 2.01 17.22 -2.40
C LEU A 90 1.10 17.83 -3.49
N ASN A 91 -0.22 17.73 -3.33
CA ASN A 91 -1.19 18.33 -4.26
C ASN A 91 -1.00 19.85 -4.35
N ALA A 92 -0.83 20.54 -3.20
CA ALA A 92 -0.57 21.98 -3.17
C ALA A 92 0.77 22.37 -3.84
N ALA A 93 1.75 21.46 -3.88
CA ALA A 93 3.01 21.63 -4.61
C ALA A 93 2.90 21.28 -6.12
N GLY A 94 1.70 20.92 -6.59
CA GLY A 94 1.41 20.60 -7.98
C GLY A 94 1.76 19.17 -8.39
N TYR A 95 1.84 18.23 -7.43
CA TYR A 95 1.95 16.82 -7.72
C TYR A 95 0.58 16.20 -8.00
N THR A 96 0.52 15.32 -8.98
CA THR A 96 -0.57 14.33 -9.07
C THR A 96 -0.28 13.22 -8.06
N THR A 97 -1.20 13.00 -7.13
CA THR A 97 -1.07 11.96 -6.11
C THR A 97 -1.99 10.79 -6.42
N VAL A 98 -1.55 9.57 -6.10
CA VAL A 98 -2.37 8.37 -6.18
C VAL A 98 -2.02 7.42 -5.04
N LEU A 99 -2.99 6.63 -4.61
CA LEU A 99 -2.83 5.54 -3.66
C LEU A 99 -3.42 4.25 -4.25
N VAL A 100 -2.65 3.17 -4.21
CA VAL A 100 -3.09 1.83 -4.63
C VAL A 100 -2.80 0.85 -3.50
N GLY A 101 -3.82 0.15 -3.02
CA GLY A 101 -3.72 -0.78 -1.90
C GLY A 101 -4.28 -0.24 -0.59
N LYS A 102 -3.83 -0.84 0.52
CA LYS A 102 -4.33 -0.54 1.87
C LYS A 102 -3.84 0.81 2.38
N ASP A 103 -4.75 1.76 2.56
CA ASP A 103 -4.51 3.02 3.26
C ASP A 103 -4.69 2.87 4.79
N HIS A 104 -5.73 2.15 5.22
CA HIS A 104 -6.30 2.05 6.57
C HIS A 104 -6.36 3.41 7.28
N THR A 105 -6.96 4.43 6.64
CA THR A 105 -7.20 5.77 7.23
C THR A 105 -8.65 6.20 7.13
N TYR A 106 -9.15 6.90 8.14
CA TYR A 106 -10.54 7.34 8.20
C TYR A 106 -10.62 8.86 8.24
N ARG A 107 -10.35 9.53 7.11
CA ARG A 107 -10.63 10.96 6.97
C ARG A 107 -12.03 11.14 6.42
N GLN A 108 -12.93 11.69 7.23
CA GLN A 108 -14.29 12.02 6.79
C GLN A 108 -14.26 13.04 5.64
N GLY A 109 -14.95 12.75 4.53
CA GLY A 109 -15.03 13.64 3.36
C GLY A 109 -14.01 13.37 2.25
N TYR A 110 -13.01 12.50 2.48
CA TYR A 110 -12.18 11.95 1.42
C TYR A 110 -12.98 10.81 0.75
N ARG A 111 -13.88 11.16 -0.17
CA ARG A 111 -14.38 10.19 -1.16
C ARG A 111 -13.32 10.09 -2.25
N SER A 112 -13.22 8.94 -2.93
CA SER A 112 -12.23 8.71 -4.00
C SER A 112 -12.14 9.82 -5.06
N GLY A 113 -13.19 10.65 -5.19
CA GLY A 113 -13.24 11.81 -6.07
C GLY A 113 -12.44 13.07 -5.68
N GLN A 114 -11.63 13.06 -4.61
CA GLN A 114 -10.68 14.16 -4.31
C GLN A 114 -9.22 13.82 -4.65
N CYS A 115 -8.94 12.56 -4.99
CA CYS A 115 -7.72 12.20 -5.66
C CYS A 115 -7.84 12.64 -7.13
N PRO A 116 -6.92 13.43 -7.69
CA PRO A 116 -6.97 13.80 -9.12
C PRO A 116 -6.76 12.59 -10.05
N ALA A 117 -6.29 11.46 -9.52
CA ALA A 117 -6.18 10.20 -10.25
C ALA A 117 -7.43 9.32 -10.07
N PRO A 118 -7.79 8.52 -11.09
CA PRO A 118 -8.97 7.67 -11.03
C PRO A 118 -8.92 6.73 -9.82
N PRO A 119 -10.06 6.45 -9.17
CA PRO A 119 -10.14 5.44 -8.11
C PRO A 119 -9.55 4.13 -8.61
N THR A 120 -8.76 3.47 -7.75
CA THR A 120 -8.25 2.13 -8.06
C THR A 120 -9.10 1.09 -7.35
N PRO A 121 -9.38 -0.07 -7.97
CA PRO A 121 -10.24 -1.08 -7.36
C PRO A 121 -9.64 -1.69 -6.07
N TYR A 122 -8.35 -1.45 -5.82
CA TYR A 122 -7.64 -1.85 -4.61
C TYR A 122 -7.39 -0.70 -3.64
N ASP A 123 -7.96 0.48 -3.88
CA ASP A 123 -8.07 1.51 -2.86
C ASP A 123 -9.22 1.19 -1.90
N HIS A 124 -9.11 1.70 -0.68
CA HIS A 124 -10.10 1.48 0.38
C HIS A 124 -11.28 2.45 0.34
N TRP A 125 -11.33 3.36 -0.64
CA TRP A 125 -12.27 4.47 -0.62
C TRP A 125 -13.61 4.10 -1.25
N ASP A 126 -13.62 3.24 -2.27
CA ASP A 126 -14.87 2.77 -2.93
C ASP A 126 -14.88 1.27 -3.31
N GLY A 127 -13.82 0.50 -3.03
CA GLY A 127 -13.71 -0.92 -3.36
C GLY A 127 -13.85 -1.86 -2.16
N ASP A 128 -14.57 -2.97 -2.33
CA ASP A 128 -14.25 -4.21 -1.62
C ASP A 128 -13.08 -4.85 -2.40
N PRO A 129 -11.81 -4.69 -1.96
CA PRO A 129 -10.65 -5.14 -2.73
C PRO A 129 -10.65 -6.67 -2.92
N VAL A 130 -11.48 -7.40 -2.17
CA VAL A 130 -11.68 -8.84 -2.30
C VAL A 130 -12.57 -9.18 -3.50
N LYS A 131 -13.50 -8.30 -3.92
CA LYS A 131 -14.53 -8.61 -4.94
C LYS A 131 -14.28 -8.06 -6.34
N VAL A 132 -13.08 -7.55 -6.59
CA VAL A 132 -12.73 -7.03 -7.92
C VAL A 132 -12.47 -8.21 -8.85
N ALA A 133 -13.18 -8.31 -9.98
CA ALA A 133 -12.91 -9.36 -10.95
C ALA A 133 -11.50 -9.22 -11.55
N HIS A 134 -10.74 -10.31 -11.65
CA HIS A 134 -9.41 -10.30 -12.23
C HIS A 134 -9.48 -9.93 -13.74
N PRO A 135 -8.60 -9.03 -14.24
CA PRO A 135 -8.64 -8.60 -15.63
C PRO A 135 -8.26 -9.71 -16.62
N ASP A 136 -7.32 -10.59 -16.24
CA ASP A 136 -6.97 -11.80 -17.01
C ASP A 136 -8.10 -12.86 -16.90
N PRO A 137 -8.73 -13.26 -18.03
CA PRO A 137 -9.78 -14.27 -18.05
C PRO A 137 -9.36 -15.64 -17.47
N ALA A 138 -8.10 -16.04 -17.62
CA ALA A 138 -7.61 -17.33 -17.14
C ALA A 138 -7.53 -17.35 -15.61
N LEU A 139 -7.05 -16.26 -15.00
CA LEU A 139 -7.02 -16.10 -13.55
C LEU A 139 -8.44 -15.86 -13.00
N ARG A 140 -9.28 -15.10 -13.71
CA ARG A 140 -10.67 -14.89 -13.32
C ARG A 140 -11.46 -16.19 -13.23
N ALA A 141 -11.19 -17.16 -14.11
CA ALA A 141 -11.88 -18.45 -14.11
C ALA A 141 -11.70 -19.26 -12.82
N VAL A 142 -10.63 -19.02 -12.06
CA VAL A 142 -10.30 -19.73 -10.81
C VAL A 142 -10.32 -18.80 -9.58
N GLN A 143 -10.71 -17.53 -9.75
CA GLN A 143 -10.69 -16.55 -8.66
C GLN A 143 -11.65 -16.91 -7.53
N ASP A 144 -12.88 -17.32 -7.84
CA ASP A 144 -13.88 -17.69 -6.82
C ASP A 144 -13.42 -18.90 -5.98
N GLU A 145 -12.65 -19.82 -6.58
CA GLU A 145 -12.05 -20.95 -5.85
C GLU A 145 -10.95 -20.48 -4.90
N PHE A 146 -10.11 -19.55 -5.34
CA PHE A 146 -9.09 -18.93 -4.50
C PHE A 146 -9.71 -18.17 -3.32
N GLU A 147 -10.78 -17.41 -3.54
CA GLU A 147 -11.48 -16.67 -2.50
C GLU A 147 -12.07 -17.61 -1.43
N ARG A 148 -12.76 -18.68 -1.85
CA ARG A 148 -13.24 -19.70 -0.91
C ARG A 148 -12.12 -20.37 -0.14
N TRP A 149 -11.01 -20.70 -0.80
CA TRP A 149 -9.85 -21.28 -0.12
C TRP A 149 -9.25 -20.33 0.93
N MET A 150 -9.19 -19.03 0.64
CA MET A 150 -8.77 -18.02 1.62
C MET A 150 -9.75 -17.90 2.80
N GLU A 151 -11.06 -17.98 2.53
CA GLU A 151 -12.11 -18.00 3.57
C GLU A 151 -12.00 -19.24 4.46
N ASP A 152 -11.77 -20.42 3.88
CA ASP A 152 -11.57 -21.69 4.61
C ASP A 152 -10.34 -21.61 5.53
N LEU A 153 -9.29 -20.91 5.11
CA LEU A 153 -8.12 -20.60 5.92
C LEU A 153 -8.36 -19.50 6.96
N ALA A 154 -9.54 -18.88 7.00
CA ALA A 154 -9.81 -17.66 7.77
C ALA A 154 -8.75 -16.56 7.50
N HIS A 155 -8.25 -16.49 6.27
CA HIS A 155 -7.14 -15.63 5.84
C HIS A 155 -5.86 -15.77 6.69
N CYS A 156 -5.63 -16.95 7.28
CA CYS A 156 -4.45 -17.26 8.07
C CYS A 156 -3.36 -17.97 7.23
N ILE A 157 -2.29 -18.38 7.91
CA ILE A 157 -1.15 -19.07 7.31
C ILE A 157 -1.54 -20.52 6.98
N SER A 158 -1.13 -20.99 5.81
CA SER A 158 -1.16 -22.40 5.42
C SER A 158 0.24 -22.99 5.54
N GLU A 159 0.36 -24.23 6.02
CA GLU A 159 1.62 -24.99 5.98
C GLU A 159 1.90 -25.54 4.57
N GLU A 160 0.84 -25.81 3.81
CA GLU A 160 0.94 -26.22 2.41
C GLU A 160 1.01 -25.00 1.48
N PRO A 161 1.81 -25.06 0.40
CA PRO A 161 1.82 -24.04 -0.63
C PRO A 161 0.42 -23.81 -1.20
N THR A 162 0.13 -22.56 -1.56
CA THR A 162 -1.14 -22.24 -2.22
C THR A 162 -1.27 -23.05 -3.52
N PRO A 163 -2.41 -23.71 -3.77
CA PRO A 163 -2.66 -24.42 -5.03
C PRO A 163 -3.00 -23.45 -6.17
N PHE A 164 -3.09 -22.15 -5.88
CA PHE A 164 -3.51 -21.11 -6.82
C PHE A 164 -2.34 -20.30 -7.37
N PRO A 165 -2.45 -19.75 -8.60
CA PRO A 165 -1.43 -18.91 -9.18
C PRO A 165 -1.13 -17.65 -8.34
N MET A 166 0.13 -17.23 -8.34
CA MET A 166 0.59 -15.99 -7.67
C MET A 166 -0.20 -14.74 -8.08
N GLY A 167 -0.67 -14.66 -9.33
CA GLY A 167 -1.42 -13.50 -9.84
C GLY A 167 -2.75 -13.26 -9.12
N LEU A 168 -3.31 -14.25 -8.43
CA LEU A 168 -4.53 -14.08 -7.62
C LEU A 168 -4.27 -13.48 -6.25
N GLN A 169 -3.02 -13.55 -5.77
CA GLN A 169 -2.64 -13.02 -4.47
C GLN A 169 -2.80 -11.50 -4.44
N GLN A 170 -3.42 -10.98 -3.38
CA GLN A 170 -3.72 -9.54 -3.26
C GLN A 170 -2.49 -8.64 -3.47
N PRO A 171 -1.28 -8.95 -2.94
CA PRO A 171 -0.10 -8.13 -3.21
C PRO A 171 0.27 -8.04 -4.69
N ALA A 172 0.16 -9.13 -5.46
CA ALA A 172 0.45 -9.13 -6.89
C ALA A 172 -0.55 -8.23 -7.63
N ARG A 173 -1.84 -8.39 -7.33
CA ARG A 173 -2.92 -7.60 -7.92
C ARG A 173 -2.78 -6.10 -7.66
N VAL A 174 -2.38 -5.71 -6.44
CA VAL A 174 -2.12 -4.32 -6.05
C VAL A 174 -0.94 -3.75 -6.86
N VAL A 175 0.15 -4.51 -7.00
CA VAL A 175 1.33 -4.09 -7.78
C VAL A 175 1.00 -3.95 -9.26
N ASP A 176 0.30 -4.92 -9.85
CA ASP A 176 -0.10 -4.88 -11.25
C ASP A 176 -1.02 -3.69 -11.54
N CYS A 177 -1.97 -3.41 -10.63
CA CYS A 177 -2.82 -2.24 -10.72
C CYS A 177 -2.02 -0.93 -10.69
N ALA A 178 -1.05 -0.82 -9.77
CA ALA A 178 -0.19 0.35 -9.69
C ALA A 178 0.64 0.54 -10.97
N ILE A 179 1.16 -0.54 -11.55
CA ILE A 179 1.91 -0.52 -12.82
C ILE A 179 1.02 -0.03 -13.97
N GLU A 180 -0.19 -0.58 -14.11
CA GLU A 180 -1.10 -0.17 -15.19
C GLU A 180 -1.56 1.27 -15.07
N LEU A 181 -1.80 1.75 -13.85
CA LEU A 181 -2.10 3.16 -13.59
C LEU A 181 -0.92 4.06 -13.98
N LEU A 182 0.30 3.70 -13.59
CA LEU A 182 1.49 4.49 -13.98
C LEU A 182 1.66 4.54 -15.50
N LYS A 183 1.34 3.45 -16.21
CA LYS A 183 1.31 3.42 -17.67
C LYS A 183 0.22 4.31 -18.26
N SER A 184 -0.97 4.39 -17.65
CA SER A 184 -2.04 5.27 -18.14
C SER A 184 -1.68 6.75 -17.98
N LEU A 185 -1.17 7.15 -16.81
CA LEU A 185 -0.76 8.53 -16.54
C LEU A 185 0.34 9.02 -17.48
N ARG A 186 1.26 8.13 -17.88
CA ARG A 186 2.31 8.46 -18.87
C ARG A 186 1.75 8.68 -20.28
N ARG A 187 0.64 8.03 -20.64
CA ARG A 187 -0.01 8.19 -21.96
C ARG A 187 -0.80 9.49 -22.06
N GLU A 188 -1.32 10.00 -20.95
CA GLU A 188 -2.12 11.23 -20.89
C GLU A 188 -1.26 12.51 -20.79
N GLY A 189 -0.03 12.41 -20.25
CA GLY A 189 0.91 13.53 -20.12
C GLY A 189 1.91 13.69 -21.26
N GLY A 190 1.60 13.16 -22.46
CA GLY A 190 2.42 13.24 -23.67
C GLY A 190 2.12 14.46 -24.53
#